data_AF-A0A6P8I039-F1
#
_entry.id   AF-A0A6P8I039-F1
#
_cell.length_a   1.000
_cell.length_b   1.000
_cell.length_c   1.000
_cell.angle_alpha   90.00
_cell.angle_beta   90.00
_cell.angle_gamma   90.00
#
_symmetry.space_group_name_H-M   'P 1'
#
loop_
_entity.id
_entity.type
_entity.pdbx_description
1 polymer ?
#
loop_
_entity_poly.entity_id
_entity_poly.type
_entity_poly.pdbx_seq_one_letter_code
_entity_poly.pdbx_strand_id
1 'polypeptide(L)'
;MLGIAIKSKDILLVTEFVDGESLQGVIEEEKNLTEEFRINVIVGVLVSCKHHIAKLCDFGLGKLKQHATLSVASVTIGESVLEGTLLYMAPECFLKKEHVSQESDIWSLAITFPEFLAYEDVWNEVLEGMGEDSVMEKLISIAKAKTLPNSLNKLSPAHRTHIQMCLNCNKIERPTALQLLKLEW
;
A
#
# COMPACT_ATOMS: atom_id res chain seq x y z
N MET A 1 -9.78 17.05 8.67
CA MET A 1 -9.23 17.41 10.00
C MET A 1 -10.14 18.46 10.61
N LEU A 2 -10.74 18.18 11.77
CA LEU A 2 -11.74 19.03 12.43
C LEU A 2 -11.13 19.93 13.51
N GLY A 3 -10.00 19.50 14.11
CA GLY A 3 -9.26 20.31 15.07
C GLY A 3 -7.99 19.63 15.54
N ILE A 4 -7.14 20.40 16.21
CA ILE A 4 -5.96 19.91 16.91
C ILE A 4 -6.06 20.40 18.36
N ALA A 5 -5.91 19.49 19.32
CA ALA A 5 -5.84 19.83 20.72
C ALA A 5 -4.48 19.41 21.30
N ILE A 6 -3.87 20.27 22.10
CA ILE A 6 -2.60 20.00 22.76
C ILE A 6 -2.85 20.05 24.25
N LYS A 7 -2.57 18.95 24.96
CA LYS A 7 -2.73 18.87 26.40
C LYS A 7 -1.46 18.30 27.03
N SER A 8 -0.76 19.14 27.78
CA SER A 8 0.49 18.79 28.47
C SER A 8 1.57 18.24 27.52
N LYS A 9 1.61 16.92 27.30
CA LYS A 9 2.56 16.23 26.42
C LYS A 9 1.91 15.51 25.25
N ASP A 10 0.59 15.59 25.11
CA ASP A 10 -0.17 14.87 24.10
C ASP A 10 -0.64 15.82 23.00
N ILE A 11 -0.52 15.36 21.75
CA ILE A 11 -1.11 15.99 20.57
C ILE A 11 -2.30 15.12 20.15
N LEU A 12 -3.49 15.69 20.18
CA LEU A 12 -4.74 15.04 19.80
C LEU A 12 -5.17 15.60 18.44
N LEU A 13 -5.28 14.72 17.46
CA LEU A 13 -5.85 15.03 16.16
C LEU A 13 -7.34 14.69 16.19
N VAL A 14 -8.19 15.70 16.11
CA VAL A 14 -9.64 15.50 15.99
C VAL A 14 -9.96 15.47 14.51
N THR A 15 -10.27 14.29 13.99
CA THR A 15 -10.64 14.07 12.59
C THR A 15 -12.13 13.80 12.48
N GLU A 16 -12.64 13.79 11.25
CA GLU A 16 -14.00 13.29 11.04
C GLU A 16 -14.07 11.81 11.42
N PHE A 17 -15.18 11.41 12.04
CA PHE A 17 -15.47 10.01 12.27
C PHE A 17 -16.11 9.43 11.01
N VAL A 18 -15.50 8.38 10.46
CA VAL A 18 -16.07 7.61 9.37
C VAL A 18 -16.84 6.45 9.99
N ASP A 19 -18.17 6.52 9.94
CA ASP A 19 -19.08 5.42 10.30
C ASP A 19 -18.98 4.34 9.22
N GLY A 20 -17.95 3.51 9.34
CA GLY A 20 -17.35 2.69 8.28
C GLY A 20 -16.30 1.72 8.81
N GLU A 21 -16.06 0.64 8.08
CA GLU A 21 -14.92 -0.25 8.32
C GLU A 21 -13.72 0.14 7.44
N SER A 22 -12.56 -0.43 7.74
CA SER A 22 -11.46 -0.39 6.78
C SER A 22 -11.86 -1.13 5.50
N LEU A 23 -11.26 -0.75 4.38
CA LEU A 23 -11.44 -1.48 3.12
C LEU A 23 -11.04 -2.97 3.28
N GLN A 24 -10.25 -3.31 4.31
CA GLN A 24 -9.83 -4.66 4.63
C GLN A 24 -10.99 -5.47 5.24
N GLY A 25 -11.68 -4.88 6.23
CA GLY A 25 -12.86 -5.49 6.85
C GLY A 25 -13.92 -5.82 5.79
N VAL A 26 -14.15 -4.88 4.85
CA VAL A 26 -15.08 -5.10 3.73
C VAL A 26 -14.67 -6.29 2.84
N ILE A 27 -13.38 -6.48 2.57
CA ILE A 27 -12.89 -7.61 1.76
C ILE A 27 -12.98 -8.94 2.54
N GLU A 28 -12.77 -8.90 3.87
CA GLU A 28 -12.81 -10.06 4.77
C GLU A 28 -14.20 -10.60 5.02
N GLU A 29 -15.19 -9.73 5.18
CA GLU A 29 -16.59 -10.15 5.33
C GLU A 29 -17.08 -10.96 4.12
N GLU A 30 -16.46 -10.78 2.93
CA GLU A 30 -16.77 -11.58 1.73
C GLU A 30 -15.94 -12.88 1.59
N LYS A 31 -14.85 -13.07 2.35
CA LYS A 31 -14.04 -14.32 2.33
C LYS A 31 -13.35 -14.63 3.66
N ASN A 32 -13.69 -15.81 4.22
CA ASN A 32 -13.05 -16.42 5.40
C ASN A 32 -11.52 -16.62 5.23
N LEU A 33 -10.70 -15.77 5.83
CA LEU A 33 -9.26 -15.99 6.05
C LEU A 33 -8.83 -15.49 7.44
N THR A 34 -7.86 -16.17 8.04
CA THR A 34 -7.47 -16.03 9.45
C THR A 34 -6.72 -14.72 9.78
N GLU A 35 -7.09 -14.12 10.90
CA GLU A 35 -6.80 -12.75 11.36
C GLU A 35 -5.32 -12.37 11.54
N GLU A 36 -4.38 -13.32 11.61
CA GLU A 36 -3.06 -13.07 12.22
C GLU A 36 -1.99 -12.46 11.28
N PHE A 37 -2.26 -12.24 9.99
CA PHE A 37 -1.25 -11.74 9.04
C PHE A 37 -1.58 -10.42 8.33
N ARG A 38 -2.71 -9.78 8.65
CA ARG A 38 -3.30 -8.74 7.79
C ARG A 38 -3.26 -7.36 8.40
N ILE A 39 -2.08 -6.74 8.43
CA ILE A 39 -1.94 -5.43 9.06
C ILE A 39 -1.16 -4.45 8.16
N ASN A 40 -1.85 -3.34 7.83
CA ASN A 40 -1.34 -1.98 7.54
C ASN A 40 -1.23 -1.40 6.12
N VAL A 41 -2.03 -1.80 5.11
CA VAL A 41 -2.17 -0.92 3.91
C VAL A 41 -3.60 -0.66 3.51
N ILE A 42 -4.46 -1.67 3.62
CA ILE A 42 -5.88 -1.50 3.34
C ILE A 42 -6.59 -0.74 4.50
N VAL A 43 -5.99 -0.71 5.69
CA VAL A 43 -6.44 0.08 6.87
C VAL A 43 -6.38 1.60 6.61
N GLY A 44 -5.46 2.05 5.76
CA GLY A 44 -5.33 3.47 5.38
C GLY A 44 -6.45 3.96 4.45
N VAL A 45 -7.39 3.10 4.08
CA VAL A 45 -8.60 3.47 3.33
C VAL A 45 -9.82 3.02 4.13
N LEU A 46 -10.54 3.97 4.72
CA LEU A 46 -11.83 3.70 5.36
C LEU A 46 -12.96 3.82 4.35
N VAL A 47 -13.95 2.92 4.39
CA VAL A 47 -15.12 2.96 3.52
C VAL A 47 -16.34 3.31 4.36
N SER A 48 -16.98 4.45 4.09
CA SER A 48 -18.21 4.81 4.80
C SER A 48 -19.35 3.83 4.48
N CYS A 49 -19.93 3.20 5.50
CA CYS A 49 -21.01 2.21 5.35
C CYS A 49 -22.26 2.78 4.65
N LYS A 50 -22.54 4.07 4.81
CA LYS A 50 -23.76 4.71 4.27
C LYS A 50 -23.67 5.10 2.80
N HIS A 51 -22.45 5.32 2.28
CA HIS A 51 -22.26 5.91 0.94
C HIS A 51 -21.26 5.15 0.07
N HIS A 52 -20.58 4.13 0.60
CA HIS A 52 -19.49 3.40 -0.08
C HIS A 52 -18.39 4.32 -0.63
N ILE A 53 -18.13 5.43 0.07
CA ILE A 53 -17.07 6.38 -0.29
C ILE A 53 -15.80 6.01 0.49
N ALA A 54 -14.73 5.74 -0.25
CA ALA A 54 -13.39 5.50 0.28
C ALA A 54 -12.73 6.82 0.73
N LYS A 55 -12.10 6.79 1.92
CA LYS A 55 -11.38 7.92 2.53
C LYS A 55 -9.98 7.49 2.94
N LEU A 56 -8.98 8.18 2.42
CA LEU A 56 -7.59 8.01 2.83
C LEU A 56 -7.40 8.50 4.27
N CYS A 57 -6.77 7.67 5.09
CA CYS A 57 -6.50 7.86 6.50
C CYS A 57 -5.00 7.62 6.78
N ASP A 58 -4.56 7.90 8.00
CA ASP A 58 -3.20 7.63 8.47
C ASP A 58 -2.06 8.29 7.67
N PHE A 59 -2.09 9.62 7.59
CA PHE A 59 -1.01 10.44 7.02
C PHE A 59 0.27 10.50 7.87
N GLY A 60 0.44 9.62 8.86
CA GLY A 60 1.62 9.60 9.75
C GLY A 60 2.94 9.37 9.01
N LEU A 61 2.88 8.76 7.82
CA LEU A 61 4.01 8.55 6.91
C LEU A 61 4.08 9.55 5.75
N GLY A 62 3.11 10.47 5.66
CA GLY A 62 3.03 11.44 4.58
C GLY A 62 4.15 12.48 4.67
N LYS A 63 4.89 12.68 3.57
CA LYS A 63 5.97 13.68 3.51
C LYS A 63 5.54 14.90 2.72
N LEU A 64 5.77 16.09 3.29
CA LEU A 64 5.65 17.36 2.58
C LEU A 64 6.84 17.52 1.62
N LYS A 65 6.59 18.00 0.40
CA LYS A 65 7.60 18.15 -0.68
C LYS A 65 8.79 19.06 -0.33
N GLN A 66 8.75 19.77 0.80
CA GLN A 66 9.84 20.59 1.31
C GLN A 66 10.16 20.15 2.75
N HIS A 67 11.29 19.46 2.92
CA HIS A 67 12.02 19.27 4.16
C HIS A 67 11.21 18.79 5.39
N ALA A 68 11.21 17.47 5.66
CA ALA A 68 11.48 16.92 6.99
C ALA A 68 11.34 15.40 6.98
N THR A 69 12.36 14.75 7.54
CA THR A 69 12.38 13.37 8.02
C THR A 69 11.51 13.26 9.29
N LEU A 70 10.90 12.07 9.51
CA LEU A 70 10.19 11.53 10.70
C LEU A 70 8.76 11.08 10.31
N SER A 71 8.22 9.88 10.60
CA SER A 71 8.72 8.58 11.07
C SER A 71 7.54 7.59 11.20
N VAL A 72 7.86 6.29 11.33
CA VAL A 72 7.14 5.15 11.99
C VAL A 72 6.26 4.21 11.15
N ALA A 73 6.93 3.38 10.36
CA ALA A 73 6.71 1.93 10.30
C ALA A 73 8.06 1.32 9.93
N SER A 74 8.97 1.24 10.90
CA SER A 74 10.40 0.98 10.68
C SER A 74 10.72 -0.51 10.65
N VAL A 75 11.07 -1.04 9.48
CA VAL A 75 11.87 -2.27 9.41
C VAL A 75 13.34 -1.84 9.35
N THR A 76 14.09 -2.15 10.40
CA THR A 76 15.52 -1.80 10.47
C THR A 76 16.31 -2.79 9.63
N ILE A 77 16.88 -2.34 8.50
CA ILE A 77 17.82 -3.14 7.70
C ILE A 77 19.14 -2.36 7.61
N GLY A 78 20.07 -2.68 8.54
CA GLY A 78 21.33 -1.94 8.70
C GLY A 78 21.13 -0.52 9.22
N GLU A 79 21.92 0.46 8.73
CA GLU A 79 21.92 1.86 9.19
C GLU A 79 20.72 2.71 8.68
N SER A 80 19.76 2.11 7.96
CA SER A 80 18.61 2.83 7.38
C SER A 80 17.28 2.23 7.82
N VAL A 81 16.36 3.10 8.24
CA VAL A 81 14.98 2.77 8.56
C VAL A 81 14.16 2.65 7.26
N LEU A 82 13.65 1.46 6.94
CA LEU A 82 12.65 1.26 5.89
C LEU A 82 11.29 1.68 6.45
N GLU A 83 10.58 2.62 5.81
CA GLU A 83 9.27 3.12 6.25
C GLU A 83 8.15 2.56 5.36
N GLY A 84 7.19 1.81 5.93
CA GLY A 84 5.97 1.32 5.25
C GLY A 84 5.74 -0.19 5.36
N THR A 85 4.58 -0.67 4.91
CA THR A 85 4.25 -2.10 4.92
C THR A 85 4.93 -2.80 3.75
N LEU A 86 5.88 -3.69 4.04
CA LEU A 86 6.84 -4.27 3.08
C LEU A 86 6.20 -4.79 1.78
N LEU A 87 5.04 -5.44 1.88
CA LEU A 87 4.36 -6.09 0.75
C LEU A 87 3.84 -5.11 -0.32
N TYR A 88 3.64 -3.85 0.04
CA TYR A 88 3.12 -2.81 -0.85
C TYR A 88 4.19 -1.80 -1.23
N MET A 89 5.40 -1.94 -0.68
CA MET A 89 6.48 -1.01 -0.89
C MET A 89 7.02 -1.09 -2.32
N ALA A 90 7.24 0.07 -2.94
CA ALA A 90 7.82 0.14 -4.27
C ALA A 90 9.29 -0.31 -4.28
N PRO A 91 9.77 -0.94 -5.37
CA PRO A 91 11.10 -1.54 -5.42
C PRO A 91 12.24 -0.54 -5.21
N GLU A 92 12.10 0.71 -5.65
CA GLU A 92 13.08 1.76 -5.41
C GLU A 92 13.28 2.09 -3.93
N CYS A 93 12.24 1.95 -3.10
CA CYS A 93 12.29 2.26 -1.68
C CYS A 93 13.19 1.27 -0.91
N PHE A 94 13.33 0.04 -1.40
CA PHE A 94 14.12 -0.99 -0.72
C PHE A 94 15.36 -1.46 -1.48
N LEU A 95 15.36 -1.44 -2.82
CA LEU A 95 16.56 -1.76 -3.62
C LEU A 95 17.56 -0.61 -3.63
N LYS A 96 17.06 0.63 -3.67
CA LYS A 96 17.88 1.84 -3.79
C LYS A 96 17.81 2.73 -2.55
N LYS A 97 16.95 2.37 -1.59
CA LYS A 97 16.70 3.18 -0.38
C LYS A 97 16.27 4.61 -0.70
N GLU A 98 15.55 4.78 -1.82
CA GLU A 98 15.02 6.07 -2.22
C GLU A 98 13.84 6.47 -1.31
N HIS A 99 13.66 7.77 -1.09
CA HIS A 99 12.50 8.27 -0.37
C HIS A 99 11.20 7.99 -1.14
N VAL A 100 10.12 7.74 -0.38
CA VAL A 100 8.76 7.67 -0.91
C VAL A 100 8.40 8.91 -1.72
N SER A 101 7.68 8.70 -2.82
CA SER A 101 7.30 9.70 -3.80
C SER A 101 5.91 9.39 -4.38
N GLN A 102 5.41 10.26 -5.27
CA GLN A 102 4.11 10.03 -5.90
C GLN A 102 4.11 8.72 -6.72
N GLU A 103 5.24 8.36 -7.32
CA GLU A 103 5.41 7.13 -8.08
C GLU A 103 5.38 5.90 -7.18
N SER A 104 5.87 5.98 -5.94
CA SER A 104 5.76 4.88 -4.97
C SER A 104 4.33 4.73 -4.43
N ASP A 105 3.57 5.82 -4.34
CA ASP A 105 2.14 5.77 -3.99
C ASP A 105 1.33 5.08 -5.10
N ILE A 106 1.63 5.37 -6.37
CA ILE A 106 1.01 4.69 -7.52
C ILE A 106 1.29 3.18 -7.49
N TRP A 107 2.51 2.76 -7.15
CA TRP A 107 2.84 1.34 -6.97
C TRP A 107 2.04 0.71 -5.83
N SER A 108 2.03 1.37 -4.66
CA SER A 108 1.37 0.86 -3.47
C SER A 108 -0.13 0.66 -3.72
N LEU A 109 -0.77 1.64 -4.36
CA LEU A 109 -2.15 1.54 -4.81
C LEU A 109 -2.35 0.39 -5.81
N ALA A 110 -1.46 0.26 -6.80
CA ALA A 110 -1.54 -0.78 -7.82
C ALA A 110 -1.52 -2.20 -7.23
N ILE A 111 -0.70 -2.43 -6.20
CA ILE A 111 -0.65 -3.71 -5.47
C ILE A 111 -1.94 -4.03 -4.72
N THR A 112 -2.76 -3.04 -4.34
CA THR A 112 -4.05 -3.33 -3.68
C THR A 112 -5.13 -3.84 -4.65
N PHE A 113 -5.01 -3.58 -5.95
CA PHE A 113 -6.07 -3.95 -6.90
C PHE A 113 -6.24 -5.46 -7.10
N PRO A 114 -5.19 -6.29 -7.20
CA PRO A 114 -5.39 -7.74 -7.27
C PRO A 114 -6.05 -8.29 -6.00
N GLU A 115 -5.70 -7.76 -4.83
CA GLU A 115 -6.38 -8.08 -3.57
C GLU A 115 -7.87 -7.76 -3.62
N PHE A 116 -8.22 -6.59 -4.16
CA PHE A 116 -9.61 -6.15 -4.26
C PHE A 116 -10.40 -6.86 -5.36
N LEU A 117 -9.85 -6.97 -6.57
CA LEU A 117 -10.56 -7.44 -7.76
C LEU A 117 -10.49 -8.96 -7.94
N ALA A 118 -9.41 -9.60 -7.48
CA ALA A 118 -9.27 -11.06 -7.53
C ALA A 118 -9.57 -11.72 -6.18
N TYR A 119 -9.72 -10.94 -5.11
CA TYR A 119 -10.00 -11.43 -3.75
C TYR A 119 -8.98 -12.49 -3.29
N GLU A 120 -7.71 -12.23 -3.55
CA GLU A 120 -6.57 -13.09 -3.22
C GLU A 120 -5.39 -12.24 -2.77
N ASP A 121 -4.64 -12.71 -1.76
CA ASP A 121 -3.46 -11.97 -1.33
C ASP A 121 -2.43 -11.94 -2.45
N VAL A 122 -1.94 -10.73 -2.72
CA VAL A 122 -1.10 -10.45 -3.88
C VAL A 122 0.20 -11.24 -3.86
N TRP A 123 0.69 -11.55 -2.66
CA TRP A 123 1.95 -12.23 -2.43
C TRP A 123 1.79 -13.57 -1.70
N ASN A 124 0.65 -14.26 -1.83
CA ASN A 124 0.45 -15.57 -1.18
C ASN A 124 1.58 -16.56 -1.47
N GLU A 125 2.06 -16.63 -2.71
CA GLU A 125 3.21 -17.46 -3.12
C GLU A 125 4.55 -17.06 -2.46
N VAL A 126 4.63 -15.83 -1.95
CA VAL A 126 5.78 -15.30 -1.22
C VAL A 126 5.68 -15.67 0.26
N LEU A 127 4.47 -15.59 0.81
CA LEU A 127 4.19 -15.73 2.24
C LEU A 127 3.97 -17.18 2.69
N GLU A 128 3.52 -18.07 1.80
CA GLU A 128 3.30 -19.48 2.14
C GLU A 128 4.61 -20.16 2.62
N GLY A 129 4.66 -20.47 3.92
CA GLY A 129 5.69 -21.31 4.55
C GLY A 129 6.92 -20.59 5.10
N MET A 130 6.84 -19.27 5.40
CA MET A 130 8.02 -18.44 5.64
C MET A 130 8.01 -17.63 6.95
N GLY A 131 9.20 -17.42 7.54
CA GLY A 131 9.45 -16.44 8.61
C GLY A 131 9.83 -15.06 8.04
N GLU A 132 9.67 -14.00 8.84
CA GLU A 132 9.76 -12.59 8.43
C GLU A 132 11.07 -12.22 7.68
N ASP A 133 12.22 -12.73 8.12
CA ASP A 133 13.53 -12.45 7.50
C ASP A 133 13.61 -12.91 6.04
N SER A 134 12.84 -13.94 5.64
CA SER A 134 12.84 -14.45 4.26
C SER A 134 11.93 -13.68 3.30
N VAL A 135 10.98 -12.88 3.82
CA VAL A 135 10.02 -12.14 2.97
C VAL A 135 10.75 -11.06 2.19
N MET A 136 11.64 -10.31 2.84
CA MET A 136 12.39 -9.21 2.21
C MET A 136 13.33 -9.72 1.11
N GLU A 137 14.07 -10.80 1.36
CA GLU A 137 14.95 -11.41 0.35
C GLU A 137 14.18 -11.84 -0.89
N LYS A 138 12.98 -12.40 -0.68
CA LYS A 138 12.11 -12.83 -1.77
C LYS A 138 11.53 -11.64 -2.54
N LEU A 139 11.07 -10.59 -1.87
CA LEU A 139 10.66 -9.32 -2.52
C LEU A 139 11.81 -8.71 -3.33
N ILE A 140 13.05 -8.73 -2.81
CA ILE A 140 14.23 -8.30 -3.56
C ILE A 140 14.45 -9.17 -4.80
N SER A 141 14.32 -10.48 -4.68
CA SER A 141 14.48 -11.40 -5.82
C SER A 141 13.42 -11.16 -6.90
N ILE A 142 12.16 -10.97 -6.51
CA ILE A 142 11.02 -10.67 -7.38
C ILE A 142 11.23 -9.36 -8.10
N ALA A 143 11.62 -8.30 -7.36
CA ALA A 143 11.87 -6.99 -7.92
C ALA A 143 13.05 -7.00 -8.91
N LYS A 144 14.13 -7.74 -8.61
CA LYS A 144 15.26 -7.93 -9.53
C LYS A 144 14.87 -8.71 -10.78
N ALA A 145 14.02 -9.74 -10.62
CA ALA A 145 13.48 -10.53 -11.72
C ALA A 145 12.39 -9.79 -12.51
N LYS A 146 11.91 -8.63 -12.01
CA LYS A 146 10.77 -7.87 -12.54
C LYS A 146 9.51 -8.72 -12.68
N THR A 147 9.36 -9.70 -11.81
CA THR A 147 8.18 -10.56 -11.77
C THR A 147 7.04 -9.83 -11.09
N LEU A 148 5.83 -10.02 -11.63
CA LEU A 148 4.62 -9.44 -11.07
C LEU A 148 3.79 -10.52 -10.37
N PRO A 149 2.93 -10.11 -9.41
CA PRO A 149 2.02 -11.02 -8.73
C PRO A 149 1.20 -11.91 -9.67
N ASN A 150 1.13 -13.19 -9.38
CA ASN A 150 0.32 -14.14 -10.16
C ASN A 150 -1.19 -13.83 -10.11
N SER A 151 -1.67 -13.18 -9.05
CA SER A 151 -3.07 -12.73 -8.92
C SER A 151 -3.52 -11.76 -10.02
N LEU A 152 -2.59 -11.01 -10.63
CA LEU A 152 -2.88 -10.18 -11.82
C LEU A 152 -3.40 -11.02 -12.99
N ASN A 153 -3.06 -12.31 -13.03
CA ASN A 153 -3.51 -13.20 -14.08
C ASN A 153 -5.00 -13.53 -14.03
N LYS A 154 -5.70 -13.12 -12.97
CA LYS A 154 -7.14 -13.30 -12.77
C LYS A 154 -7.95 -12.07 -13.18
N LEU A 155 -7.29 -10.95 -13.42
CA LEU A 155 -7.94 -9.71 -13.83
C LEU A 155 -8.27 -9.71 -15.32
N SER A 156 -9.28 -8.91 -15.70
CA SER A 156 -9.61 -8.65 -17.10
C SER A 156 -8.39 -8.06 -17.84
N PRO A 157 -8.30 -8.22 -19.16
CA PRO A 157 -7.16 -7.70 -19.93
C PRO A 157 -6.94 -6.19 -19.73
N ALA A 158 -8.02 -5.40 -19.74
CA ALA A 158 -7.94 -3.94 -19.55
C ALA A 158 -7.38 -3.57 -18.17
N HIS A 159 -7.98 -4.10 -17.10
CA HIS A 159 -7.51 -3.89 -15.73
C HIS A 159 -6.05 -4.33 -15.55
N ARG A 160 -5.70 -5.50 -16.07
CA ARG A 160 -4.34 -6.04 -15.99
C ARG A 160 -3.34 -5.11 -16.65
N THR A 161 -3.60 -4.64 -17.86
CA THR A 161 -2.70 -3.74 -18.57
C THR A 161 -2.48 -2.44 -17.78
N HIS A 162 -3.55 -1.82 -17.27
CA HIS A 162 -3.44 -0.57 -16.51
C HIS A 162 -2.69 -0.76 -15.19
N ILE A 163 -2.94 -1.86 -14.47
CA ILE A 163 -2.24 -2.17 -13.21
C ILE A 163 -0.77 -2.51 -13.48
N GLN A 164 -0.46 -3.27 -14.55
CA GLN A 164 0.92 -3.60 -14.93
C GLN A 164 1.76 -2.35 -15.26
N MET A 165 1.15 -1.33 -15.88
CA MET A 165 1.82 -0.04 -16.11
C MET A 165 2.22 0.65 -14.79
N CYS A 166 1.37 0.53 -13.77
CA CYS A 166 1.65 1.08 -12.43
C CYS A 166 2.73 0.28 -11.68
N LEU A 167 2.84 -1.02 -11.96
CA LEU A 167 3.83 -1.93 -11.36
C LEU A 167 5.16 -1.98 -12.14
N ASN A 168 5.51 -0.93 -12.86
CA ASN A 168 6.80 -0.84 -13.53
C ASN A 168 7.92 -0.60 -12.50
N CYS A 169 8.99 -1.41 -12.55
CA CYS A 169 10.16 -1.23 -11.69
C CYS A 169 10.91 0.08 -11.97
N ASN A 170 10.80 0.63 -13.19
CA ASN A 170 11.24 1.98 -13.49
C ASN A 170 10.13 2.97 -13.09
N LYS A 171 10.33 3.65 -11.96
CA LYS A 171 9.32 4.58 -11.41
C LYS A 171 8.94 5.73 -12.35
N ILE A 172 9.86 6.17 -13.22
CA ILE A 172 9.62 7.27 -14.17
C ILE A 172 8.63 6.87 -15.28
N GLU A 173 8.55 5.57 -15.58
CA GLU A 173 7.63 5.03 -16.58
C GLU A 173 6.23 4.77 -16.01
N ARG A 174 6.04 4.90 -14.69
CA ARG A 174 4.71 4.74 -14.08
C ARG A 174 3.83 5.92 -14.47
N PRO A 175 2.54 5.68 -14.76
CA PRO A 175 1.60 6.76 -15.01
C PRO A 175 1.37 7.58 -13.74
N THR A 176 1.17 8.88 -13.91
CA THR A 176 0.65 9.76 -12.87
C THR A 176 -0.83 9.47 -12.62
N ALA A 177 -1.34 9.84 -11.44
CA ALA A 177 -2.76 9.73 -11.12
C ALA A 177 -3.66 10.41 -12.17
N LEU A 178 -3.24 11.56 -12.71
CA LEU A 178 -3.98 12.28 -13.75
C LEU A 178 -4.03 11.51 -15.08
N GLN A 179 -2.99 10.75 -15.41
CA GLN A 179 -3.00 9.89 -16.60
C GLN A 179 -3.92 8.69 -16.41
N LEU A 180 -3.94 8.10 -15.22
CA LEU A 180 -4.82 6.98 -14.88
C LEU A 180 -6.32 7.32 -14.96
N LEU A 181 -6.69 8.56 -14.63
CA LEU A 181 -8.07 9.06 -14.75
C LEU A 181 -8.57 9.14 -16.20
N LYS A 182 -7.69 9.06 -17.19
CA LYS A 182 -8.04 9.14 -18.62
C LYS A 182 -8.19 7.76 -19.27
N LEU A 183 -7.93 6.68 -18.53
CA LEU A 183 -8.01 5.32 -19.02
C LEU A 183 -9.44 4.78 -18.86
N GLU A 184 -9.85 3.88 -19.75
CA GLU A 184 -11.10 3.13 -19.62
C GLU A 184 -10.85 1.86 -18.79
N TRP A 185 -11.38 1.81 -17.57
CA TRP A 185 -11.16 0.70 -16.63
C TRP A 185 -12.12 -0.47 -16.90
#